data_AF-A0A4Z1DRK8-F1
#
_entry.id   AF-A0A4Z1DRK8-F1
#
_cell.length_a   1.000
_cell.length_b   1.000
_cell.length_c   1.000
_cell.angle_alpha   90.00
_cell.angle_beta   90.00
_cell.angle_gamma   90.00
#
_symmetry.space_group_name_H-M   'P 1'
#
loop_
_entity.id
_entity.type
_entity.pdbx_description
1 polymer ?
#
loop_
_entity_poly.entity_id
_entity_poly.type
_entity_poly.pdbx_seq_one_letter_code
_entity_poly.pdbx_strand_id
1 'polypeptide(L)'
;MMKKYRLLLLLSALLFFLGACGDKKQETGSESKESTVRQSKDSAATSETKKVESSSDKKEKTKMDIEAIAQGDYSSVAGVWQDDKGNKLVFDQNGLVSNEYESYGLSLTDYGTVSGGVYGGITGGFLMEFIPAGLTIDDQTDENGEVVFHDDSDASKDRLWTGTGMYSFTEQGSFLYKVGD
;
A
#
# COMPACT_ATOMS: atom_id res chain seq x y z
N MET A 1 35.69 -9.89 29.81
CA MET A 1 35.22 -8.93 30.84
C MET A 1 33.73 -8.69 30.62
N MET A 2 32.90 -9.08 31.58
CA MET A 2 31.43 -9.09 31.44
C MET A 2 30.87 -7.69 31.75
N LYS A 3 30.20 -7.07 30.78
CA LYS A 3 29.47 -5.80 30.96
C LYS A 3 28.16 -6.10 31.71
N LYS A 4 27.99 -5.48 32.87
CA LYS A 4 26.85 -5.67 33.78
C LYS A 4 25.69 -4.81 33.32
N TYR A 5 24.69 -5.39 32.67
CA TYR A 5 23.43 -4.70 32.38
C TYR A 5 22.54 -4.71 33.63
N ARG A 6 22.30 -3.53 34.21
CA ARG A 6 21.29 -3.35 35.25
C ARG A 6 19.95 -3.12 34.58
N LEU A 7 19.15 -4.18 34.52
CA LEU A 7 17.73 -4.16 34.21
C LEU A 7 16.99 -3.36 35.29
N LEU A 8 16.46 -2.19 34.94
CA LEU A 8 15.54 -1.42 35.78
C LEU A 8 14.15 -1.47 35.13
N LEU A 9 13.36 -2.45 35.54
CA LEU A 9 11.92 -2.51 35.32
C LEU A 9 11.24 -1.70 36.42
N LEU A 10 10.50 -0.66 36.06
CA LEU A 10 9.48 -0.08 36.94
C LEU A 10 8.20 0.15 36.16
N LEU A 11 7.18 -0.63 36.54
CA LEU A 11 5.78 -0.49 36.16
C LEU A 11 5.23 0.88 36.60
N SER A 12 4.46 1.52 35.73
CA SER A 12 3.36 2.38 36.18
C SER A 12 2.12 2.12 35.34
N ALA A 13 1.21 1.34 35.91
CA ALA A 13 -0.15 1.21 35.44
C ALA A 13 -0.93 2.47 35.81
N LEU A 14 -1.61 3.09 34.85
CA LEU A 14 -2.68 4.05 35.09
C LEU A 14 -3.90 3.64 34.26
N LEU A 15 -4.84 3.01 34.97
CA LEU A 15 -6.23 2.84 34.57
C LEU A 15 -6.94 4.19 34.71
N PHE A 16 -7.51 4.71 33.63
CA PHE A 16 -8.54 5.73 33.70
C PHE A 16 -9.81 5.28 32.97
N PHE A 17 -10.78 4.92 33.81
CA PHE A 17 -12.24 5.00 33.73
C PHE A 17 -12.98 4.83 32.39
N LEU A 18 -13.82 3.79 32.41
CA LEU A 18 -15.05 3.64 31.65
C LEU A 18 -15.94 4.91 31.76
N GLY A 19 -16.23 5.52 30.60
CA GLY A 19 -17.37 6.42 30.41
C GLY A 19 -18.56 5.63 29.88
N ALA A 20 -19.69 5.75 30.57
CA ALA A 20 -20.91 4.96 30.41
C ALA A 20 -22.00 5.68 29.60
N CYS A 21 -22.89 4.84 29.03
CA CYS A 21 -24.35 5.02 28.83
C CYS A 21 -24.94 6.01 27.80
N GLY A 22 -25.84 5.43 27.00
CA GLY A 22 -27.19 5.95 26.68
C GLY A 22 -27.29 6.77 25.40
N ASP A 23 -28.25 6.60 24.47
CA ASP A 23 -29.54 5.93 24.53
C ASP A 23 -30.08 5.57 23.12
N LYS A 24 -31.21 4.86 23.15
CA LYS A 24 -31.99 4.18 22.11
C LYS A 24 -32.64 5.03 20.99
N LYS A 25 -33.14 4.26 19.99
CA LYS A 25 -34.29 4.43 19.06
C LYS A 25 -34.03 5.20 17.75
N GLN A 26 -34.20 4.64 16.55
CA GLN A 26 -35.30 3.88 15.89
C GLN A 26 -36.36 4.80 15.27
N GLU A 27 -36.40 4.83 13.93
CA GLU A 27 -37.57 4.80 12.99
C GLU A 27 -37.02 5.19 11.59
N THR A 28 -37.14 4.40 10.50
CA THR A 28 -38.30 3.77 9.83
C THR A 28 -39.20 4.76 9.09
N GLY A 29 -39.44 4.49 7.79
CA GLY A 29 -40.45 5.12 6.92
C GLY A 29 -39.94 5.22 5.48
N SER A 30 -39.96 4.16 4.66
CA SER A 30 -41.07 3.47 3.95
C SER A 30 -41.72 4.27 2.80
N GLU A 31 -41.55 3.71 1.59
CA GLU A 31 -42.52 3.56 0.48
C GLU A 31 -43.10 4.83 -0.19
N SER A 32 -43.27 4.93 -1.52
CA SER A 32 -44.00 3.99 -2.38
C SER A 32 -44.05 4.43 -3.87
N LYS A 33 -44.08 3.42 -4.77
CA LYS A 33 -44.95 3.20 -5.96
C LYS A 33 -44.92 4.21 -7.14
N GLU A 34 -44.44 3.79 -8.31
CA GLU A 34 -45.12 3.05 -9.42
C GLU A 34 -45.84 3.96 -10.42
N SER A 35 -45.52 3.79 -11.71
CA SER A 35 -46.50 3.72 -12.81
C SER A 35 -45.86 3.23 -14.11
N THR A 36 -46.72 2.67 -14.93
CA THR A 36 -46.49 1.57 -15.87
C THR A 36 -46.77 2.04 -17.31
N VAL A 37 -46.40 1.17 -18.26
CA VAL A 37 -46.98 0.92 -19.60
C VAL A 37 -46.49 1.84 -20.74
N ARG A 38 -45.77 1.29 -21.74
CA ARG A 38 -46.38 0.74 -22.98
C ARG A 38 -45.37 0.09 -23.94
N GLN A 39 -45.79 -1.10 -24.34
CA GLN A 39 -45.33 -2.04 -25.34
C GLN A 39 -45.36 -1.48 -26.77
N SER A 40 -44.38 -1.86 -27.60
CA SER A 40 -44.62 -2.39 -28.95
C SER A 40 -43.39 -3.13 -29.47
N LYS A 41 -43.72 -4.22 -30.16
CA LYS A 41 -42.93 -5.32 -30.68
C LYS A 41 -42.64 -5.02 -32.16
N ASP A 42 -41.43 -5.26 -32.65
CA ASP A 42 -41.28 -6.10 -33.84
C ASP A 42 -39.88 -6.70 -33.99
N SER A 43 -39.87 -7.88 -34.62
CA SER A 43 -38.74 -8.78 -34.82
C SER A 43 -38.08 -8.53 -36.17
N ALA A 44 -36.76 -8.67 -36.27
CA ALA A 44 -36.11 -9.28 -37.44
C ALA A 44 -34.62 -9.55 -37.16
N ALA A 45 -34.18 -10.72 -37.59
CA ALA A 45 -32.89 -11.34 -37.30
C ALA A 45 -31.78 -10.99 -38.30
N THR A 46 -30.57 -11.42 -37.95
CA THR A 46 -29.36 -11.58 -38.77
C THR A 46 -28.54 -10.28 -38.94
N SER A 47 -27.21 -10.25 -38.80
CA SER A 47 -26.19 -11.31 -38.80
C SER A 47 -24.90 -10.77 -38.15
N GLU A 48 -24.09 -11.70 -37.68
CA GLU A 48 -22.81 -11.52 -37.01
C GLU A 48 -21.80 -10.69 -37.82
N THR A 49 -21.16 -9.73 -37.18
CA THR A 49 -19.73 -9.46 -37.39
C THR A 49 -19.15 -8.86 -36.11
N LYS A 50 -18.71 -9.75 -35.20
CA LYS A 50 -18.03 -9.39 -33.96
C LYS A 50 -16.60 -8.95 -34.28
N LYS A 51 -16.44 -7.70 -34.73
CA LYS A 51 -15.13 -7.04 -34.75
C LYS A 51 -14.80 -6.67 -33.31
N VAL A 52 -14.04 -7.55 -32.65
CA VAL A 52 -13.42 -7.27 -31.35
C VAL A 52 -12.39 -6.17 -31.60
N GLU A 53 -12.85 -4.94 -31.48
CA GLU A 53 -11.99 -3.78 -31.32
C GLU A 53 -11.48 -3.86 -29.89
N SER A 54 -10.28 -4.43 -29.74
CA SER A 54 -9.53 -4.34 -28.49
C SER A 54 -9.21 -2.86 -28.28
N SER A 55 -10.12 -2.16 -27.59
CA SER A 55 -9.80 -0.94 -26.88
C SER A 55 -8.81 -1.36 -25.81
N SER A 56 -7.52 -1.31 -26.13
CA SER A 56 -6.51 -1.17 -25.09
C SER A 56 -6.79 0.18 -24.45
N ASP A 57 -7.57 0.15 -23.37
CA ASP A 57 -7.64 1.25 -22.43
C ASP A 57 -6.21 1.54 -22.02
N LYS A 58 -5.61 2.58 -22.61
CA LYS A 58 -4.45 3.24 -22.05
C LYS A 58 -4.94 3.80 -20.71
N LYS A 59 -4.92 2.95 -19.69
CA LYS A 59 -5.08 3.34 -18.31
C LYS A 59 -3.97 4.36 -18.08
N GLU A 60 -4.35 5.63 -18.04
CA GLU A 60 -3.45 6.70 -17.70
C GLU A 60 -2.81 6.31 -16.37
N LYS A 61 -1.47 6.26 -16.33
CA LYS A 61 -0.78 5.78 -15.15
C LYS A 61 -1.03 6.81 -14.05
N THR A 62 -1.93 6.48 -13.12
CA THR A 62 -2.20 7.31 -11.95
C THR A 62 -0.88 7.54 -11.23
N LYS A 63 -0.55 8.81 -10.97
CA LYS A 63 0.61 9.18 -10.16
C LYS A 63 0.45 8.59 -8.76
N MET A 64 1.53 8.06 -8.17
CA MET A 64 1.53 7.65 -6.78
C MET A 64 1.13 8.81 -5.86
N ASP A 65 0.15 8.57 -4.98
CA ASP A 65 -0.35 9.54 -4.01
C ASP A 65 0.05 9.11 -2.60
N ILE A 66 1.15 9.68 -2.11
CA ILE A 66 1.73 9.33 -0.80
C ILE A 66 0.83 9.74 0.38
N GLU A 67 0.10 10.84 0.25
CA GLU A 67 -0.79 11.33 1.31
C GLU A 67 -1.99 10.38 1.46
N ALA A 68 -2.52 9.89 0.33
CA ALA A 68 -3.59 8.91 0.30
C ALA A 68 -3.14 7.55 0.89
N ILE A 69 -1.95 7.07 0.51
CA ILE A 69 -1.41 5.79 1.02
C ILE A 69 -1.21 5.84 2.54
N ALA A 70 -0.67 6.94 3.08
CA ALA A 70 -0.50 7.11 4.52
C ALA A 70 -1.85 7.09 5.29
N GLN A 71 -2.96 7.40 4.61
CA GLN A 71 -4.32 7.35 5.14
C GLN A 71 -5.04 6.01 4.86
N GLY A 72 -4.35 5.05 4.24
CA GLY A 72 -4.89 3.73 3.92
C GLY A 72 -5.66 3.66 2.60
N ASP A 73 -5.57 4.67 1.73
CA ASP A 73 -6.05 4.60 0.35
C ASP A 73 -4.91 4.17 -0.58
N TYR A 74 -4.99 2.91 -1.04
CA TYR A 74 -3.97 2.28 -1.88
C TYR A 74 -4.31 2.31 -3.37
N SER A 75 -5.36 3.03 -3.77
CA SER A 75 -5.85 3.05 -5.15
C SER A 75 -4.78 3.43 -6.18
N SER A 76 -3.86 4.33 -5.81
CA SER A 76 -2.75 4.76 -6.67
C SER A 76 -1.65 3.69 -6.85
N VAL A 77 -1.56 2.72 -5.93
CA VAL A 77 -0.50 1.68 -5.90
C VAL A 77 -1.01 0.27 -6.14
N ALA A 78 -2.33 0.06 -6.23
CA ALA A 78 -2.95 -1.22 -6.53
C ALA A 78 -2.37 -1.85 -7.80
N GLY A 79 -1.95 -3.12 -7.71
CA GLY A 79 -1.33 -3.89 -8.78
C GLY A 79 -0.23 -4.81 -8.28
N VAL A 80 0.48 -5.43 -9.21
CA VAL A 80 1.59 -6.35 -8.92
C VAL A 80 2.92 -5.62 -9.00
N TRP A 81 3.67 -5.64 -7.90
CA TRP A 81 5.02 -5.11 -7.79
C TRP A 81 6.02 -6.27 -7.78
N GLN A 82 7.09 -6.17 -8.56
CA GLN A 82 8.07 -7.24 -8.71
C GLN A 82 9.51 -6.70 -8.77
N ASP A 83 10.45 -7.39 -8.12
CA ASP A 83 11.89 -7.12 -8.25
C ASP A 83 12.54 -7.92 -9.41
N ASP A 84 13.82 -7.67 -9.65
CA ASP A 84 14.60 -8.35 -10.69
C ASP A 84 14.80 -9.87 -10.47
N LYS A 85 14.59 -10.33 -9.23
CA LYS A 85 14.68 -11.75 -8.82
C LYS A 85 13.35 -12.50 -8.95
N GLY A 86 12.24 -11.77 -9.18
CA GLY A 86 10.92 -12.35 -9.32
C GLY A 86 10.08 -12.40 -8.05
N ASN A 87 10.57 -11.82 -6.94
CA ASN A 87 9.76 -11.65 -5.73
C ASN A 87 8.63 -10.66 -6.01
N LYS A 88 7.45 -10.91 -5.43
CA LYS A 88 6.24 -10.14 -5.71
C LYS A 88 5.53 -9.67 -4.45
N LEU A 89 5.00 -8.45 -4.52
CA LEU A 89 3.99 -7.95 -3.60
C LEU A 89 2.79 -7.50 -4.43
N VAL A 90 1.58 -7.79 -3.93
CA VAL A 90 0.32 -7.46 -4.62
C VAL A 90 -0.47 -6.52 -3.75
N PHE A 91 -0.92 -5.42 -4.32
CA PHE A 91 -1.77 -4.45 -3.63
C PHE A 91 -3.13 -4.37 -4.32
N ASP A 92 -4.19 -4.27 -3.53
CA ASP A 92 -5.50 -3.82 -4.00
C ASP A 92 -5.83 -2.45 -3.38
N GLN A 93 -7.10 -2.05 -3.46
CA GLN A 93 -7.58 -0.78 -2.90
C GLN A 93 -7.50 -0.73 -1.37
N ASN A 94 -7.43 -1.90 -0.71
CA ASN A 94 -7.40 -2.06 0.74
C ASN A 94 -5.98 -2.30 1.29
N GLY A 95 -4.98 -2.45 0.42
CA GLY A 95 -3.58 -2.58 0.81
C GLY A 95 -2.95 -3.88 0.34
N LEU A 96 -2.01 -4.41 1.14
CA LEU A 96 -1.26 -5.60 0.81
C LEU A 96 -2.18 -6.84 0.79
N VAL A 97 -2.23 -7.53 -0.35
CA VAL A 97 -2.97 -8.78 -0.53
C VAL A 97 -2.01 -9.95 -0.30
N SER A 98 -2.07 -10.55 0.88
CA SER A 98 -1.24 -11.70 1.23
C SER A 98 -1.91 -12.56 2.31
N ASN A 99 -1.65 -13.86 2.27
CA ASN A 99 -2.00 -14.79 3.36
C ASN A 99 -0.86 -14.96 4.38
N GLU A 100 0.32 -14.46 4.05
CA GLU A 100 1.55 -14.65 4.83
C GLU A 100 2.05 -13.36 5.46
N TYR A 101 1.66 -12.21 4.91
CA TYR A 101 2.20 -10.91 5.25
C TYR A 101 1.09 -9.92 5.59
N GLU A 102 1.36 -9.09 6.59
CA GLU A 102 0.48 -7.98 6.99
C GLU A 102 1.30 -6.69 7.09
N SER A 103 0.86 -5.65 6.39
CA SER A 103 1.46 -4.32 6.45
C SER A 103 0.93 -3.51 7.62
N TYR A 104 1.78 -2.71 8.26
CA TYR A 104 1.40 -1.87 9.39
C TYR A 104 2.23 -0.57 9.45
N GLY A 105 1.69 0.43 10.15
CA GLY A 105 2.42 1.63 10.53
C GLY A 105 2.90 2.50 9.37
N LEU A 106 2.17 2.50 8.24
CA LEU A 106 2.48 3.39 7.12
C LEU A 106 2.39 4.85 7.57
N SER A 107 3.45 5.61 7.31
CA SER A 107 3.55 7.02 7.64
C SER A 107 4.45 7.75 6.64
N LEU A 108 4.20 9.04 6.45
CA LEU A 108 5.06 9.89 5.63
C LEU A 108 6.45 9.98 6.24
N THR A 109 7.47 10.05 5.39
CA THR A 109 8.85 10.25 5.81
C THR A 109 9.39 11.59 5.33
N ASP A 110 10.53 12.00 5.88
CA ASP A 110 11.24 13.20 5.45
C ASP A 110 11.84 13.08 4.04
N TYR A 111 11.84 11.88 3.43
CA TYR A 111 12.24 11.68 2.04
C TYR A 111 11.15 12.07 1.03
N GLY A 112 9.93 12.40 1.47
CA GLY A 112 8.79 12.60 0.55
C GLY A 112 8.20 11.27 0.05
N THR A 113 8.24 10.26 0.90
CA THR A 113 7.77 8.88 0.65
C THR A 113 6.76 8.47 1.72
N VAL A 114 6.22 7.25 1.63
CA VAL A 114 5.49 6.60 2.73
C VAL A 114 6.19 5.30 3.09
N SER A 115 6.49 5.10 4.36
CA SER A 115 7.13 3.88 4.85
C SER A 115 6.37 3.22 5.99
N GLY A 116 6.50 1.91 6.08
CA GLY A 116 5.87 1.09 7.10
C GLY A 116 6.58 -0.25 7.24
N GLY A 117 6.12 -1.05 8.19
CA GLY A 117 6.58 -2.41 8.38
C GLY A 117 5.66 -3.41 7.69
N VAL A 118 6.22 -4.57 7.37
CA VAL A 118 5.48 -5.78 7.03
C VAL A 118 5.93 -6.87 7.99
N TYR A 119 5.00 -7.56 8.64
CA TYR A 119 5.31 -8.72 9.47
C TYR A 119 4.72 -10.00 8.87
N GLY A 120 5.25 -11.14 9.31
CA GLY A 120 4.84 -12.46 8.83
C GLY A 120 5.87 -13.10 7.90
N GLY A 121 5.42 -14.07 7.10
CA GLY A 121 6.25 -14.86 6.19
C GLY A 121 7.21 -15.83 6.89
N ILE A 122 7.70 -16.81 6.12
CA ILE A 122 8.70 -17.78 6.60
C ILE A 122 10.05 -17.10 6.85
N THR A 123 10.36 -16.05 6.09
CA THR A 123 11.62 -15.30 6.15
C THR A 123 11.62 -14.19 7.21
N GLY A 124 10.47 -13.92 7.84
CA GLY A 124 10.30 -12.80 8.75
C GLY A 124 9.88 -11.50 8.04
N GLY A 125 9.63 -10.47 8.87
CA GLY A 125 9.18 -9.16 8.42
C GLY A 125 10.27 -8.32 7.75
N PHE A 126 9.84 -7.25 7.08
CA PHE A 126 10.70 -6.32 6.34
C PHE A 126 10.12 -4.90 6.39
N LEU A 127 10.96 -3.91 6.10
CA LEU A 127 10.52 -2.53 5.85
C LEU A 127 10.02 -2.40 4.42
N MET A 128 9.02 -1.55 4.24
CA MET A 128 8.42 -1.26 2.94
C MET A 128 8.31 0.25 2.76
N GLU A 129 8.70 0.75 1.60
CA GLU A 129 8.71 2.18 1.29
C GLU A 129 8.20 2.47 -0.13
N PHE A 130 7.15 3.27 -0.22
CA PHE A 130 6.58 3.75 -1.49
C PHE A 130 7.28 5.04 -1.92
N ILE A 131 7.88 5.01 -3.11
CA ILE A 131 8.71 6.09 -3.63
C ILE A 131 8.14 6.55 -4.99
N PRO A 132 7.60 7.77 -5.08
CA PRO A 132 7.02 8.28 -6.32
C PRO A 132 8.04 8.39 -7.47
N ALA A 133 7.54 8.32 -8.70
CA ALA A 133 8.31 8.72 -9.88
C ALA A 133 8.80 10.17 -9.77
N GLY A 134 10.05 10.40 -10.17
CA GLY A 134 10.73 11.70 -10.17
C GLY A 134 11.45 12.05 -8.87
N LEU A 135 11.33 11.22 -7.83
CA LEU A 135 12.09 11.37 -6.58
C LEU A 135 13.40 10.58 -6.68
N THR A 136 14.49 11.08 -6.13
CA THR A 136 15.71 10.27 -5.91
C THR A 136 16.03 10.33 -4.43
N ILE A 137 16.40 9.20 -3.85
CA ILE A 137 16.83 9.16 -2.45
C ILE A 137 18.31 9.57 -2.40
N ASP A 138 18.61 10.59 -1.59
CA ASP A 138 19.99 11.04 -1.39
C ASP A 138 20.85 9.93 -0.76
N ASP A 139 22.16 9.99 -1.01
CA ASP A 139 23.13 9.06 -0.44
C ASP A 139 22.99 9.00 1.09
N GLN A 140 22.92 7.78 1.62
CA GLN A 140 22.98 7.57 3.06
C GLN A 140 24.42 7.23 3.43
N THR A 141 24.96 7.91 4.44
CA THR A 141 26.32 7.67 4.93
C THR A 141 26.33 7.14 6.36
N ASP A 142 27.28 6.29 6.68
CA ASP A 142 27.52 5.86 8.06
C ASP A 142 28.19 6.96 8.93
N GLU A 143 28.49 6.63 10.18
CA GLU A 143 29.16 7.54 11.11
C GLU A 143 30.59 7.95 10.70
N ASN A 144 31.20 7.20 9.77
CA ASN A 144 32.53 7.48 9.23
C ASN A 144 32.47 8.30 7.93
N GLY A 145 31.27 8.57 7.43
CA GLY A 145 31.04 9.26 6.15
C GLY A 145 31.13 8.36 4.92
N GLU A 146 31.14 7.04 5.09
CA GLU A 146 31.09 6.10 3.97
C GLU A 146 29.66 5.96 3.47
N VAL A 147 29.45 6.05 2.15
CA VAL A 147 28.13 5.84 1.53
C VAL A 147 27.74 4.37 1.70
N VAL A 148 26.69 4.12 2.48
CA VAL A 148 26.11 2.79 2.74
C VAL A 148 24.92 2.48 1.84
N PHE A 149 24.36 3.51 1.19
CA PHE A 149 23.30 3.37 0.21
C PHE A 149 23.38 4.49 -0.82
N HIS A 150 23.20 4.10 -2.08
CA HIS A 150 23.08 4.98 -3.23
C HIS A 150 21.85 4.56 -4.03
N ASP A 151 21.04 5.52 -4.47
CA ASP A 151 19.83 5.25 -5.25
C ASP A 151 20.16 5.04 -6.74
N ASP A 152 20.49 3.80 -7.10
CA ASP A 152 20.72 3.36 -8.49
C ASP A 152 19.43 2.98 -9.25
N SER A 153 18.25 3.24 -8.67
CA SER A 153 16.98 2.79 -9.23
C SER A 153 16.49 3.67 -10.40
N ASP A 154 15.52 3.16 -11.15
CA ASP A 154 14.88 3.91 -12.23
C ASP A 154 13.89 4.94 -11.65
N ALA A 155 14.42 6.12 -11.30
CA ALA A 155 13.64 7.23 -10.75
C ALA A 155 12.55 7.75 -11.70
N SER A 156 12.53 7.37 -12.98
CA SER A 156 11.41 7.72 -13.88
C SER A 156 10.12 6.95 -13.57
N LYS A 157 10.20 5.95 -12.68
CA LYS A 157 9.08 5.10 -12.28
C LYS A 157 8.81 5.23 -10.79
N ASP A 158 7.55 5.00 -10.45
CA ASP A 158 7.19 4.67 -9.07
C ASP A 158 7.89 3.37 -8.69
N ARG A 159 8.41 3.36 -7.46
CA ARG A 159 9.18 2.25 -6.90
C ARG A 159 8.58 1.87 -5.56
N LEU A 160 8.69 0.59 -5.24
CA LEU A 160 8.47 0.06 -3.91
C LEU A 160 9.79 -0.51 -3.43
N TRP A 161 10.40 0.09 -2.42
CA TRP A 161 11.59 -0.46 -1.81
C TRP A 161 11.22 -1.37 -0.66
N THR A 162 11.91 -2.51 -0.55
CA THR A 162 11.83 -3.39 0.61
C THR A 162 13.21 -3.66 1.16
N GLY A 163 13.39 -3.63 2.47
CA GLY A 163 14.69 -3.93 3.07
C GLY A 163 14.60 -4.46 4.49
N THR A 164 15.74 -4.93 5.00
CA THR A 164 15.87 -5.33 6.39
C THR A 164 16.29 -4.14 7.25
N GLY A 165 16.11 -4.24 8.56
CA GLY A 165 16.59 -3.24 9.51
C GLY A 165 15.52 -2.36 10.13
N MET A 166 15.98 -1.40 10.94
CA MET A 166 15.11 -0.41 11.60
C MET A 166 14.87 0.85 10.76
N TYR A 167 15.77 1.17 9.84
CA TYR A 167 15.72 2.39 9.05
C TYR A 167 15.77 2.07 7.57
N SER A 168 14.97 2.79 6.78
CA SER A 168 15.00 2.68 5.33
C SER A 168 16.36 3.12 4.80
N PHE A 169 16.83 2.43 3.75
CA PHE A 169 18.04 2.79 3.01
C PHE A 169 19.35 2.77 3.82
N THR A 170 19.41 2.13 4.99
CA THR A 170 20.68 1.95 5.75
C THR A 170 21.19 0.51 5.72
N GLU A 171 20.45 -0.39 5.08
CA GLU A 171 20.74 -1.82 5.01
C GLU A 171 20.41 -2.37 3.61
N GLN A 172 20.64 -3.67 3.40
CA GLN A 172 20.30 -4.33 2.14
C GLN A 172 18.79 -4.30 1.88
N GLY A 173 18.46 -3.96 0.63
CA GLY A 173 17.10 -3.98 0.14
C GLY A 173 17.03 -4.20 -1.36
N SER A 174 15.80 -4.23 -1.87
CA SER A 174 15.47 -4.40 -3.28
C SER A 174 14.43 -3.36 -3.68
N PHE A 175 14.54 -2.87 -4.92
CA PHE A 175 13.48 -2.10 -5.55
C PHE A 175 12.56 -3.03 -6.36
N LEU A 176 11.27 -2.86 -6.17
CA LEU A 176 10.21 -3.47 -6.95
C LEU A 176 9.56 -2.40 -7.83
N TYR A 177 9.14 -2.84 -9.01
CA TYR A 177 8.41 -2.01 -9.98
C TYR A 177 7.06 -2.65 -10.31
N LYS A 178 6.10 -1.81 -10.69
CA LYS A 178 4.79 -2.27 -11.11
C LYS A 178 4.88 -3.00 -12.46
N VAL A 179 4.41 -4.25 -12.52
CA VAL A 179 4.46 -5.13 -13.71
C VAL A 179 3.07 -5.55 -14.21
N GLY A 180 2.01 -5.22 -13.48
CA GLY A 180 0.63 -5.52 -13.85
C GLY A 180 -0.37 -4.85 -12.92
N ASP A 181 -1.64 -4.86 -13.33
CA ASP A 181 -2.81 -4.49 -12.52
C ASP A 181 -3.43 -5.73 -11.87
#